data_AF-A0A1A8PMU1-F1
#
_entry.id   AF-A0A1A8PMU1-F1
#
_cell.length_a   1.000
_cell.length_b   1.000
_cell.length_c   1.000
_cell.angle_alpha   90.00
_cell.angle_beta   90.00
_cell.angle_gamma   90.00
#
_symmetry.space_group_name_H-M   'P 1'
#
loop_
_entity.id
_entity.type
_entity.pdbx_description
1 polymer ?
#
loop_
_entity_poly.entity_id
_entity_poly.type
_entity_poly.pdbx_seq_one_letter_code
_entity_poly.pdbx_strand_id
1 'polypeptide(L)' 'LMRLVDDFLLITPDQRQAHTFLKILLAGVPQYGLVVNPQKVVVNFPIPERPWSGFDVHVLPSHCLFPWCGLLLDTR' A
#
# COMPACT_ATOMS: atom_id res chain seq x y z
N LEU A 1 7.77 -8.50 -3.54
CA LEU A 1 7.87 -7.43 -2.52
C LEU A 1 9.24 -6.79 -2.66
N MET A 2 9.30 -5.48 -2.89
CA MET A 2 10.54 -4.70 -2.89
C MET A 2 10.54 -3.76 -1.68
N ARG A 3 11.72 -3.50 -1.11
CA ARG A 3 11.92 -2.53 -0.03
C ARG A 3 13.12 -1.65 -0.33
N LEU A 4 12.94 -0.34 -0.22
CA LEU A 4 14.02 0.64 -0.26
C LEU A 4 13.97 1.48 1.02
N VAL A 5 14.85 1.17 1.97
CA VAL A 5 14.87 1.79 3.30
C VAL A 5 13.51 1.65 3.99
N ASP A 6 12.74 2.73 4.08
CA ASP A 6 11.44 2.79 4.77
C ASP A 6 10.26 2.56 3.81
N ASP A 7 10.48 2.59 2.50
CA ASP A 7 9.44 2.43 1.50
C ASP A 7 9.30 0.96 1.07
N PHE A 8 8.06 0.48 1.04
CA PHE A 8 7.70 -0.87 0.60
C PHE A 8 6.83 -0.82 -0.66
N LEU A 9 7.06 -1.76 -1.57
CA LEU A 9 6.26 -1.93 -2.78
C LEU A 9 5.88 -3.40 -2.98
N LEU A 10 4.58 -3.68 -3.04
CA LEU A 10 4.04 -4.98 -3.40
C LEU A 10 3.29 -4.87 -4.75
N ILE A 11 3.69 -5.70 -5.71
CA ILE A 11 2.96 -5.92 -6.96
C ILE A 11 2.54 -7.39 -6.95
N THR A 12 1.24 -7.66 -7.12
CA THR A 12 0.68 -9.01 -7.13
C THR A 12 -0.61 -9.06 -7.95
N PRO A 13 -0.86 -10.14 -8.71
CA PRO A 13 -2.15 -10.36 -9.36
C PRO A 13 -3.24 -10.86 -8.39
N ASP A 14 -2.88 -11.37 -7.20
CA ASP A 14 -3.86 -11.83 -6.20
C ASP A 14 -4.27 -10.67 -5.28
N GLN A 15 -5.49 -10.16 -5.50
CA GLN A 15 -6.03 -9.05 -4.72
C GLN A 15 -6.11 -9.37 -3.20
N ARG A 16 -6.29 -10.64 -2.80
CA ARG A 16 -6.34 -11.01 -1.37
C ARG A 16 -4.98 -10.83 -0.70
N GLN A 17 -3.89 -11.06 -1.45
CA GLN A 17 -2.53 -10.81 -0.97
C GLN A 17 -2.29 -9.30 -0.81
N ALA A 18 -2.76 -8.49 -1.77
CA ALA A 18 -2.66 -7.04 -1.68
C ALA A 18 -3.41 -6.48 -0.45
N HIS A 19 -4.64 -6.96 -0.20
CA HIS A 19 -5.41 -6.60 1.00
C HIS A 19 -4.71 -7.03 2.30
N THR A 20 -4.21 -8.26 2.34
CA THR A 20 -3.49 -8.78 3.52
C THR A 20 -2.24 -7.95 3.81
N PHE A 21 -1.46 -7.64 2.77
CA PHE A 21 -0.28 -6.81 2.90
C PHE A 21 -0.61 -5.41 3.40
N LEU A 22 -1.62 -4.76 2.84
CA LEU A 22 -2.07 -3.44 3.28
C LEU A 22 -2.47 -3.46 4.77
N LYS A 23 -3.12 -4.53 5.25
CA LYS A 23 -3.55 -4.64 6.66
C LYS A 23 -2.34 -4.73 7.58
N ILE A 24 -1.36 -5.56 7.21
CA ILE A 24 -0.12 -5.73 7.96
C ILE A 24 0.68 -4.43 7.96
N LEU A 25 0.77 -3.75 6.81
CA LEU A 25 1.47 -2.49 6.66
C LEU A 25 0.87 -1.42 7.58
N LEU A 26 -0.45 -1.22 7.54
CA LEU A 26 -1.13 -0.22 8.38
C LEU A 26 -1.12 -0.58 9.87
N ALA A 27 -1.13 -1.87 10.23
CA ALA A 27 -0.95 -2.30 11.61
C ALA A 27 0.44 -1.95 12.16
N GLY A 28 1.43 -1.78 11.28
CA GLY A 28 2.82 -1.54 11.64
C GLY A 28 3.41 -2.70 12.44
N VAL A 29 4.55 -2.46 13.09
CA VAL A 29 5.14 -3.40 14.05
C VAL A 29 5.57 -2.62 15.30
N PRO A 30 4.62 -2.38 16.24
CA PRO A 30 4.87 -1.52 17.40
C PRO A 30 6.05 -1.96 18.26
N GLN A 31 6.31 -3.27 18.37
CA GLN A 31 7.45 -3.78 19.15
C GLN A 31 8.82 -3.35 18.63
N TYR A 32 8.91 -2.91 17.36
CA TYR A 32 10.13 -2.38 16.75
C TYR A 32 10.03 -0.88 16.44
N GLY A 33 9.00 -0.19 16.96
CA GLY A 33 8.76 1.23 16.68
C GLY A 33 8.37 1.52 15.23
N LEU A 34 8.00 0.50 14.44
CA LEU A 34 7.60 0.69 13.05
C LEU A 34 6.14 1.17 13.00
N VAL A 35 5.97 2.45 12.68
CA VAL A 35 4.67 3.09 12.49
C VAL A 35 4.57 3.56 11.05
N VAL A 36 3.54 3.13 10.34
CA VAL A 36 3.27 3.58 8.97
C VAL A 36 2.44 4.84 9.00
N ASN A 37 2.79 5.82 8.16
CA ASN A 37 1.97 6.99 7.91
C ASN A 37 0.90 6.64 6.86
N PRO A 38 -0.40 6.55 7.22
CA PRO A 38 -1.45 6.16 6.29
C PRO A 38 -1.57 7.10 5.09
N GLN A 39 -1.29 8.40 5.28
CA GLN A 39 -1.34 9.41 4.22
C GLN A 39 -0.24 9.26 3.17
N LYS A 40 0.78 8.44 3.44
CA LYS A 40 1.80 8.08 2.45
C LYS A 40 1.50 6.76 1.75
N VAL A 41 0.48 6.02 2.20
CA VAL A 41 0.12 4.75 1.60
C VAL A 41 -0.70 5.01 0.35
N VAL A 42 -0.28 4.40 -0.74
CA VAL A 42 -0.90 4.50 -2.06
C VAL A 42 -1.25 3.10 -2.53
N VAL A 43 -2.45 2.92 -3.06
CA VAL A 43 -2.88 1.67 -3.70
C VAL A 43 -3.57 1.95 -5.03
N ASN A 44 -3.58 0.99 -5.94
CA ASN A 44 -4.30 1.07 -7.22
C ASN A 44 -5.38 -0.03 -7.35
N PHE A 45 -5.88 -0.56 -6.24
CA PHE A 45 -6.93 -1.59 -6.22
C PHE A 45 -8.10 -1.15 -5.34
N PRO A 46 -9.32 -1.64 -5.59
CA PRO A 46 -10.47 -1.25 -4.81
C PRO A 46 -10.33 -1.74 -3.37
N ILE A 47 -10.53 -0.81 -2.43
CA ILE A 47 -10.58 -1.07 -0.99
C ILE A 47 -12.06 -1.19 -0.58
N PRO A 48 -12.49 -2.25 0.14
CA PRO A 48 -13.85 -2.33 0.67
C PRO A 48 -14.11 -1.23 1.72
N GLU A 49 -15.32 -0.67 1.75
CA GLU A 49 -15.67 0.51 2.57
C GLU A 49 -15.47 0.34 4.10
N ARG A 50 -15.38 -0.89 4.61
CA ARG A 50 -15.08 -1.24 6.02
C ARG A 50 -14.21 -2.50 6.06
N PRO A 51 -13.17 -2.61 6.92
CA PRO A 51 -12.85 -1.84 8.13
C PRO A 51 -11.83 -0.70 7.95
N TRP A 52 -11.60 -0.23 6.73
CA TRP A 52 -10.55 0.76 6.44
C TRP A 52 -10.95 2.22 6.72
N SER A 53 -12.17 2.44 7.23
CA SER A 53 -12.81 3.74 7.45
C SER A 53 -12.12 4.67 8.47
N GLY A 54 -10.89 4.34 8.91
CA GLY A 54 -10.06 5.17 9.78
C GLY A 54 -8.65 5.44 9.26
N PHE A 55 -8.28 4.91 8.09
CA PHE A 55 -6.96 5.13 7.49
C PHE A 55 -7.11 5.93 6.20
N ASP A 56 -6.47 7.10 6.17
CA ASP A 56 -6.51 8.04 5.04
C ASP A 56 -5.52 7.60 3.95
N VAL A 57 -5.83 6.48 3.29
CA VAL A 57 -5.01 5.86 2.22
C VAL A 57 -5.39 6.44 0.86
N HIS A 58 -4.41 6.75 0.02
CA HIS A 58 -4.64 7.23 -1.33
C HIS A 58 -4.94 6.08 -2.29
N VAL A 59 -6.16 6.07 -2.85
CA VAL A 59 -6.57 5.11 -3.87
C VAL A 59 -6.46 5.75 -5.25
N LEU A 60 -5.55 5.23 -6.06
CA LEU A 60 -5.37 5.58 -7.47
C LEU A 60 -6.27 4.70 -8.37
N PRO A 61 -6.53 5.14 -9.62
CA PRO A 61 -7.18 4.30 -10.61
C PRO A 61 -6.42 2.98 -10.83
N SER A 62 -7.13 1.89 -11.13
CA SER A 62 -6.50 0.58 -11.36
C SER A 62 -5.53 0.53 -12.53
N HIS A 63 -5.68 1.44 -13.48
CA HIS A 63 -4.73 1.65 -14.56
C HIS A 63 -4.12 3.04 -14.41
N CYS A 64 -2.98 3.10 -13.74
CA CYS A 64 -2.21 4.33 -13.57
C CYS A 64 -0.71 4.03 -13.58
N LEU A 65 0.08 5.08 -13.74
CA LEU A 65 1.51 5.02 -13.45
C LEU A 65 1.68 5.10 -11.93
N PHE A 66 2.07 3.99 -11.31
CA PHE A 66 2.19 3.88 -9.86
C PHE A 66 3.51 4.52 -9.39
N PRO A 67 3.49 5.53 -8.50
CA PRO A 67 4.70 6.20 -8.04
C PRO A 67 5.43 5.38 -6.97
N TRP A 68 6.75 5.21 -7.12
CA TRP A 68 7.60 4.63 -6.08
C TRP A 68 9.04 5.11 -6.20
N CYS A 69 9.57 5.75 -5.13
CA CYS A 69 10.97 6.19 -5.01
C CYS A 69 11.56 6.92 -6.24
N GLY A 70 10.81 7.88 -6.80
CA GLY A 70 11.24 8.65 -7.99
C GLY A 70 10.99 7.95 -9.34
N LEU A 71 10.38 6.77 -9.32
CA LEU A 71 9.96 6.01 -10.50
C LEU A 71 8.44 6.05 -10.68
N LEU A 72 8.02 5.84 -11.92
CA LEU A 72 6.63 5.65 -12.32
C LEU A 72 6.50 4.27 -12.97
N LEU A 73 5.70 3.39 -12.37
CA LEU A 73 5.56 1.99 -12.76
C LEU A 73 4.27 1.79 -13.55
N ASP A 74 4.37 1.27 -14.77
CA ASP A 74 3.21 0.78 -15.51
C ASP A 74 2.90 -0.65 -15.05
N THR A 75 1.69 -0.86 -14.51
CA THR A 75 1.24 -2.14 -13.94
C THR A 75 0.21 -2.86 -14.83
N ARG A 76 0.20 -2.58 -16.14
CA ARG A 76 -0.61 -3.30 -17.13
C ARG A 76 -0.09 -4.69 -17.46
#